data_AF-A0A6A5Y170-F1
#
_entry.id   AF-A0A6A5Y170-F1
#
_cell.length_a   1.000
_cell.length_b   1.000
_cell.length_c   1.000
_cell.angle_alpha   90.00
_cell.angle_beta   90.00
_cell.angle_gamma   90.00
#
_symmetry.space_group_name_H-M   'P 1'
#
loop_
_entity.id
_entity.type
_entity.pdbx_description
1 polymer ?
#
loop_
_entity_poly.entity_id
_entity_poly.type
_entity_poly.pdbx_seq_one_letter_code
_entity_poly.pdbx_strand_id
1 'polypeptide(L)'
;MSQNSNAYQSEQSKLAERLRPLADEVLRTLKEEYVTWLQEVEKIEVGEIEVEKGEKVPLYKLWRLMDPATPTVGQSLESVMPANASSEVINAYLFMDMCDFVTYALREAVGHILQNYKANVKWVLYKPRPRFMLTEMGQEDPPRHSVLTVTDKNGKTYIMDLTHPQFGFRLLLLLDKDIYVKEYTNINEIPEVADSKLQTEMKELSEQHYDGLYQKLQERLTKMAKASVRIESAK
;
A
#
# COMPACT_ATOMS: atom_id res chain seq x y z
N MET A 1 -13.51 -26.05 -22.31
CA MET A 1 -13.58 -25.09 -21.17
C MET A 1 -12.69 -23.84 -21.34
N SER A 2 -12.22 -23.46 -22.54
CA SER A 2 -11.27 -22.32 -22.70
C SER A 2 -11.88 -21.00 -23.18
N GLN A 3 -13.21 -20.88 -23.34
CA GLN A 3 -13.82 -19.64 -23.85
C GLN A 3 -14.09 -18.58 -22.76
N ASN A 4 -14.02 -18.93 -21.48
CA ASN A 4 -14.28 -17.97 -20.39
C ASN A 4 -13.05 -17.13 -19.98
N SER A 5 -11.82 -17.51 -20.32
CA SER A 5 -10.62 -16.78 -19.86
C SER A 5 -10.48 -15.38 -20.47
N ASN A 6 -10.93 -15.19 -21.71
CA ASN A 6 -10.81 -13.89 -22.42
C ASN A 6 -11.76 -12.83 -21.89
N ALA A 7 -12.98 -13.21 -21.46
CA ALA A 7 -13.94 -12.26 -20.89
C ALA A 7 -13.49 -11.75 -19.51
N TYR A 8 -12.89 -12.61 -18.69
CA TYR A 8 -12.43 -12.23 -17.34
C TYR A 8 -11.24 -11.27 -17.34
N GLN A 9 -10.27 -11.47 -18.25
CA GLN A 9 -9.19 -10.52 -18.41
C GLN A 9 -9.71 -9.14 -18.84
N SER A 10 -10.81 -9.10 -19.62
CA SER A 10 -11.37 -7.84 -20.09
C SER A 10 -11.96 -6.95 -18.98
N GLU A 11 -12.61 -7.51 -17.95
CA GLU A 11 -13.22 -6.71 -16.88
C GLU A 11 -12.19 -6.22 -15.86
N GLN A 12 -11.23 -7.07 -15.46
CA GLN A 12 -10.12 -6.66 -14.61
C GLN A 12 -9.31 -5.53 -15.27
N SER A 13 -9.00 -5.65 -16.57
CA SER A 13 -8.28 -4.61 -17.31
C SER A 13 -9.05 -3.29 -17.35
N LYS A 14 -10.37 -3.31 -17.56
CA LYS A 14 -11.21 -2.09 -17.52
C LYS A 14 -11.22 -1.44 -16.14
N LEU A 15 -11.35 -2.22 -15.06
CA LEU A 15 -11.29 -1.69 -13.70
C LEU A 15 -9.90 -1.10 -13.41
N ALA A 16 -8.84 -1.81 -13.77
CA ALA A 16 -7.48 -1.33 -13.59
C ALA A 16 -7.21 -0.04 -14.37
N GLU A 17 -7.65 0.06 -15.63
CA GLU A 17 -7.51 1.28 -16.44
C GLU A 17 -8.20 2.49 -15.79
N ARG A 18 -9.37 2.29 -15.19
CA ARG A 18 -10.14 3.35 -14.52
C ARG A 18 -9.54 3.79 -13.20
N LEU A 19 -8.95 2.86 -12.45
CA LEU A 19 -8.33 3.15 -11.16
C LEU A 19 -6.89 3.67 -11.28
N ARG A 20 -6.25 3.45 -12.43
CA ARG A 20 -4.86 3.85 -12.69
C ARG A 20 -4.58 5.33 -12.39
N PRO A 21 -5.42 6.30 -12.81
CA PRO A 21 -5.16 7.71 -12.49
C PRO A 21 -5.10 7.98 -10.97
N LEU A 22 -5.96 7.35 -10.17
CA LEU A 22 -5.90 7.50 -8.71
C LEU A 22 -4.60 6.91 -8.15
N ALA A 23 -4.19 5.75 -8.64
CA ALA A 23 -2.96 5.12 -8.19
C ALA A 23 -1.71 5.94 -8.56
N ASP A 24 -1.66 6.46 -9.79
CA ASP A 24 -0.59 7.33 -10.24
C ASP A 24 -0.51 8.60 -9.38
N GLU A 25 -1.66 9.17 -9.01
CA GLU A 25 -1.73 10.35 -8.14
C GLU A 25 -1.27 10.08 -6.70
N VAL A 26 -1.64 8.94 -6.12
CA VAL A 26 -1.12 8.52 -4.81
C VAL A 26 0.40 8.39 -4.88
N LEU A 27 0.92 7.65 -5.86
CA LEU A 27 2.35 7.41 -6.00
C LEU A 27 3.13 8.71 -6.21
N ARG A 28 2.59 9.62 -7.02
CA ARG A 28 3.16 10.95 -7.23
C ARG A 28 3.19 11.76 -5.94
N THR A 29 2.07 11.81 -5.21
CA THR A 29 1.96 12.58 -3.96
C THR A 29 2.88 12.03 -2.88
N LEU A 30 2.97 10.70 -2.72
CA LEU A 30 3.92 10.07 -1.80
C LEU A 30 5.36 10.42 -2.17
N LYS A 31 5.74 10.34 -3.45
CA LYS A 31 7.10 10.68 -3.89
C LYS A 31 7.46 12.15 -3.68
N GLU A 32 6.51 13.06 -3.86
CA GLU A 32 6.76 14.50 -3.72
C GLU A 32 6.80 14.96 -2.27
N GLU A 33 5.89 14.44 -1.43
CA GLU A 33 5.61 15.01 -0.11
C GLU A 33 6.07 14.11 1.05
N TYR A 34 6.19 12.78 0.84
CA TYR A 34 6.63 11.85 1.89
C TYR A 34 8.15 11.63 1.85
N VAL A 35 8.79 11.75 0.69
CA VAL A 35 10.26 11.63 0.55
C VAL A 35 11.01 12.68 1.37
N THR A 36 10.41 13.86 1.60
CA THR A 36 10.98 14.89 2.46
C THR A 36 11.00 14.49 3.94
N TRP A 37 10.11 13.59 4.38
CA TRP A 37 10.05 13.05 5.74
C TRP A 37 10.97 11.87 5.98
N LEU A 38 11.39 11.20 4.91
CA LEU A 38 12.19 9.97 4.94
C LEU A 38 13.70 10.19 5.15
N GLN A 39 14.12 11.37 5.61
CA GLN A 39 15.54 11.77 5.58
C GLN A 39 16.35 11.38 6.83
N GLU A 40 15.78 10.67 7.80
CA GLU A 40 16.44 10.52 9.12
C GLU A 40 16.86 9.08 9.46
N VAL A 41 17.44 8.35 8.50
CA VAL A 41 18.07 7.04 8.79
C VAL A 41 19.53 7.25 9.17
N GLU A 42 19.93 6.79 10.35
CA GLU A 42 21.31 6.82 10.84
C GLU A 42 22.11 5.62 10.32
N LYS A 43 21.55 4.42 10.43
CA LYS A 43 22.18 3.17 9.99
C LYS A 43 21.14 2.10 9.69
N ILE A 44 21.55 1.13 8.88
CA ILE A 44 20.77 -0.06 8.54
C ILE A 44 21.54 -1.30 8.96
N GLU A 45 20.95 -2.12 9.82
CA GLU A 45 21.50 -3.42 10.19
C GLU A 45 20.84 -4.51 9.37
N VAL A 46 21.66 -5.39 8.79
CA VAL A 46 21.18 -6.50 7.95
C VAL A 46 21.31 -7.81 8.71
N GLY A 47 20.25 -8.61 8.71
CA GLY A 47 20.20 -9.93 9.31
C GLY A 47 19.23 -10.84 8.55
N GLU A 48 18.72 -11.85 9.26
CA GLU A 48 17.68 -12.75 8.77
C GLU A 48 16.57 -12.86 9.80
N ILE A 49 15.35 -13.12 9.33
CA ILE A 49 14.20 -13.39 10.19
C ILE A 49 13.36 -14.53 9.63
N GLU A 50 12.78 -15.33 10.52
CA GLU A 50 11.82 -16.37 10.17
C GLU A 50 10.42 -15.75 10.08
N VAL A 51 9.79 -15.79 8.90
CA VAL A 51 8.47 -15.18 8.65
C VAL A 51 7.35 -16.20 8.61
N GLU A 52 7.68 -17.44 8.26
CA GLU A 52 6.84 -18.62 8.39
C GLU A 52 7.73 -19.78 8.84
N LYS A 53 7.12 -20.86 9.34
CA LYS A 53 7.85 -21.99 9.91
C LYS A 53 8.89 -22.54 8.93
N GLY A 54 10.17 -22.31 9.22
CA GLY A 54 11.30 -22.72 8.40
C GLY A 54 11.62 -21.84 7.18
N GLU A 55 10.86 -20.77 6.93
CA GLU A 55 11.12 -19.78 5.87
C GLU A 55 11.82 -18.56 6.46
N LYS A 56 13.09 -18.37 6.07
CA LYS A 56 13.90 -17.20 6.43
C LYS A 56 14.01 -16.23 5.27
N VAL A 57 13.90 -14.95 5.59
CA VAL A 57 14.08 -13.85 4.64
C VAL A 57 15.09 -12.83 5.18
N PRO A 58 15.73 -12.05 4.31
CA PRO A 58 16.56 -10.93 4.74
C PRO A 58 15.77 -9.96 5.62
N LEU A 59 16.41 -9.46 6.68
CA LEU A 59 15.87 -8.44 7.58
C LEU A 59 16.74 -7.18 7.50
N TYR A 60 16.12 -6.04 7.25
CA TYR A 60 16.74 -4.72 7.24
C TYR A 60 16.15 -3.91 8.40
N LYS A 61 16.95 -3.70 9.45
CA LYS A 61 16.55 -2.92 10.62
C LYS A 61 17.02 -1.49 10.51
N LEU A 62 16.08 -0.57 10.56
CA LEU A 62 16.32 0.86 10.43
C LEU A 62 16.54 1.49 11.80
N TRP A 63 17.62 2.26 11.92
CA TRP A 63 17.87 3.12 13.06
C TRP A 63 17.58 4.54 12.64
N ARG A 64 16.60 5.17 13.30
CA ARG A 64 16.23 6.56 13.07
C ARG A 64 16.77 7.44 14.19
N LEU A 65 17.16 8.67 13.85
CA LEU A 65 17.56 9.67 14.84
C LEU A 65 16.30 10.13 15.58
N MET A 66 16.09 9.61 16.79
CA MET A 66 14.89 9.87 17.60
C MET A 66 14.95 11.20 18.37
N ASP A 67 15.91 12.08 18.09
CA ASP A 67 16.03 13.35 18.81
C ASP A 67 15.51 14.54 17.98
N PRO A 68 14.23 14.95 18.18
CA PRO A 68 13.66 16.11 17.50
C PRO A 68 14.35 17.43 17.89
N ALA A 69 15.19 17.46 18.93
CA ALA A 69 15.89 18.67 19.36
C ALA A 69 17.18 18.95 18.58
N THR A 70 17.67 17.98 17.81
CA THR A 70 18.94 18.11 17.09
C THR A 70 18.68 17.99 15.59
N PRO A 71 18.57 19.10 14.83
CA PRO A 71 18.47 19.05 13.37
C PRO A 71 19.77 18.47 12.84
N THR A 72 19.76 17.16 12.64
CA THR A 72 20.85 16.44 12.04
C THR A 72 20.61 16.52 10.54
N VAL A 73 21.68 16.84 9.79
CA VAL A 73 21.63 16.71 8.33
C VAL A 73 21.53 15.21 8.07
N GLY A 74 20.29 14.74 7.95
CA GLY A 74 19.97 13.37 7.63
C GLY A 74 20.71 12.93 6.37
N GLN A 75 21.29 11.75 6.42
CA GLN A 75 21.91 11.14 5.26
C GLN A 75 20.81 10.72 4.28
N SER A 76 21.02 10.89 2.97
CA SER A 76 20.06 10.35 2.00
C SER A 76 20.00 8.83 2.17
N LEU A 77 18.83 8.21 1.96
CA LEU A 77 18.68 6.76 2.09
C LEU A 77 19.76 6.03 1.27
N GLU A 78 20.02 6.49 0.05
CA GLU A 78 21.04 5.91 -0.84
C GLU A 78 22.45 5.92 -0.24
N SER A 79 22.76 6.85 0.67
CA SER A 79 24.07 6.95 1.32
C SER A 79 24.25 6.05 2.54
N VAL A 80 23.15 5.63 3.19
CA VAL A 80 23.18 4.66 4.32
C VAL A 80 22.86 3.23 3.89
N MET A 81 22.30 3.05 2.69
CA MET A 81 21.98 1.73 2.17
C MET A 81 23.26 0.95 1.87
N PRO A 82 23.30 -0.36 2.20
CA PRO A 82 24.41 -1.23 1.79
C PRO A 82 24.66 -1.11 0.29
N ALA A 83 25.93 -1.12 -0.14
CA ALA A 83 26.30 -0.93 -1.55
C ALA A 83 25.66 -1.96 -2.53
N ASN A 84 25.15 -3.08 -2.00
CA ASN A 84 24.45 -4.13 -2.71
C ASN A 84 22.92 -4.14 -2.49
N ALA A 85 22.37 -3.12 -1.84
CA ALA A 85 20.94 -3.04 -1.62
C ALA A 85 20.20 -2.91 -2.96
N SER A 86 19.19 -3.74 -3.16
CA SER A 86 18.41 -3.71 -4.39
C SER A 86 17.51 -2.46 -4.42
N SER A 87 17.11 -2.04 -5.61
CA SER A 87 16.07 -1.02 -5.78
C SER A 87 14.75 -1.39 -5.09
N GLU A 88 14.53 -2.67 -4.79
CA GLU A 88 13.34 -3.14 -4.07
C GLU A 88 13.35 -2.67 -2.62
N VAL A 89 14.51 -2.67 -1.94
CA VAL A 89 14.60 -2.20 -0.54
C VAL A 89 14.40 -0.68 -0.45
N ILE A 90 14.94 0.08 -1.42
CA ILE A 90 14.70 1.52 -1.53
C ILE A 90 13.20 1.79 -1.72
N ASN A 91 12.56 1.08 -2.64
CA ASN A 91 11.12 1.21 -2.84
C ASN A 91 10.35 0.81 -1.59
N ALA A 92 10.77 -0.25 -0.89
CA ALA A 92 10.09 -0.68 0.32
C ALA A 92 10.08 0.39 1.40
N TYR A 93 11.20 1.09 1.56
CA TYR A 93 11.31 2.21 2.50
C TYR A 93 10.32 3.34 2.19
N LEU A 94 10.08 3.63 0.91
CA LEU A 94 9.10 4.65 0.49
C LEU A 94 7.65 4.31 0.90
N PHE A 95 7.34 3.04 1.11
CA PHE A 95 5.99 2.56 1.45
C PHE A 95 5.87 2.00 2.86
N MET A 96 6.97 1.96 3.61
CA MET A 96 7.01 1.42 4.97
C MET A 96 6.00 2.19 5.84
N ASP A 97 5.15 1.44 6.53
CA ASP A 97 4.09 1.95 7.43
C ASP A 97 3.02 2.82 6.75
N MET A 98 2.98 2.86 5.41
CA MET A 98 2.01 3.67 4.66
C MET A 98 0.76 2.90 4.24
N CYS A 99 0.69 1.58 4.46
CA CYS A 99 -0.40 0.74 3.95
C CYS A 99 -1.78 1.13 4.48
N ASP A 100 -1.91 1.37 5.78
CA ASP A 100 -3.18 1.79 6.39
C ASP A 100 -3.59 3.18 5.88
N PHE A 101 -2.65 4.12 5.89
CA PHE A 101 -2.85 5.49 5.41
C PHE A 101 -3.33 5.54 3.96
N VAL A 102 -2.61 4.85 3.06
CA VAL A 102 -2.92 4.81 1.64
C VAL A 102 -4.27 4.13 1.39
N THR A 103 -4.55 3.02 2.09
CA THR A 103 -5.81 2.29 1.98
C THR A 103 -6.99 3.14 2.45
N TYR A 104 -6.84 3.83 3.57
CA TYR A 104 -7.83 4.76 4.11
C TYR A 104 -8.12 5.90 3.13
N ALA A 105 -7.08 6.60 2.65
CA ALA A 105 -7.22 7.73 1.74
C ALA A 105 -7.85 7.35 0.39
N LEU A 106 -7.54 6.16 -0.14
CA LEU A 106 -8.07 5.69 -1.41
C LEU A 106 -9.52 5.21 -1.33
N ARG A 107 -9.93 4.63 -0.21
CA ARG A 107 -11.19 3.88 -0.10
C ARG A 107 -12.40 4.67 -0.59
N GLU A 108 -12.53 5.93 -0.17
CA GLU A 108 -13.64 6.79 -0.56
C GLU A 108 -13.63 7.09 -2.06
N ALA A 109 -12.48 7.50 -2.60
CA ALA A 109 -12.34 7.86 -4.01
C ALA A 109 -12.59 6.65 -4.92
N VAL A 110 -12.04 5.48 -4.58
CA VAL A 110 -12.28 4.22 -5.30
C VAL A 110 -13.76 3.85 -5.22
N GLY A 111 -14.38 3.94 -4.04
CA GLY A 111 -15.82 3.69 -3.85
C GLY A 111 -16.69 4.58 -4.74
N HIS A 112 -16.39 5.88 -4.81
CA HIS A 112 -17.11 6.83 -5.65
C HIS A 112 -16.99 6.53 -7.15
N ILE A 113 -15.77 6.25 -7.65
CA ILE A 113 -15.56 5.89 -9.06
C ILE A 113 -16.31 4.60 -9.41
N LEU A 114 -16.32 3.65 -8.49
CA LEU A 114 -16.86 2.32 -8.74
C LEU A 114 -18.37 2.18 -8.46
N GLN A 115 -19.02 3.21 -7.90
CA GLN A 115 -20.44 3.20 -7.59
C GLN A 115 -21.32 2.91 -8.82
N ASN A 116 -20.97 3.48 -9.98
CA ASN A 116 -21.69 3.26 -11.25
C ASN A 116 -21.53 1.82 -11.79
N TYR A 117 -20.55 1.08 -11.29
CA TYR A 117 -20.25 -0.29 -11.71
C TYR A 117 -20.89 -1.35 -10.81
N LYS A 118 -21.68 -0.93 -9.80
CA LYS A 118 -22.25 -1.79 -8.76
C LYS A 118 -21.17 -2.64 -8.07
N ALA A 119 -19.95 -2.12 -7.98
CA ALA A 119 -18.87 -2.78 -7.29
C ALA A 119 -18.82 -2.30 -5.83
N ASN A 120 -18.37 -3.19 -4.95
CA ASN A 120 -18.23 -2.92 -3.52
C ASN A 120 -16.76 -2.91 -3.12
N VAL A 121 -16.37 -1.94 -2.28
CA VAL A 121 -14.99 -1.76 -1.81
C VAL A 121 -14.94 -2.00 -0.31
N LYS A 122 -14.01 -2.85 0.16
CA LYS A 122 -13.74 -3.03 1.59
C LYS A 122 -12.25 -2.94 1.87
N TRP A 123 -11.93 -2.37 3.02
CA TRP A 123 -10.59 -2.41 3.58
C TRP A 123 -10.40 -3.73 4.34
N VAL A 124 -9.39 -4.49 3.94
CA VAL A 124 -9.06 -5.80 4.52
C VAL A 124 -7.58 -5.84 4.87
N LEU A 125 -7.25 -6.51 5.96
CA LEU A 125 -5.91 -6.76 6.46
C LEU A 125 -5.51 -8.22 6.21
N TYR A 126 -4.33 -8.43 5.65
CA TYR A 126 -3.72 -9.75 5.45
C TYR A 126 -2.38 -9.85 6.18
N LYS A 127 -2.00 -11.03 6.64
CA LYS A 127 -0.60 -11.29 7.01
C LYS A 127 0.22 -11.46 5.71
N PRO A 128 1.19 -10.58 5.43
CA PRO A 128 1.97 -10.66 4.19
C PRO A 128 2.95 -11.85 4.23
N ARG A 129 3.33 -12.35 3.05
CA ARG A 129 4.47 -13.25 2.87
C ARG A 129 5.62 -12.51 2.19
N PRO A 130 6.48 -11.82 2.95
CA PRO A 130 7.47 -10.90 2.39
C PRO A 130 8.65 -11.61 1.73
N ARG A 131 9.33 -10.95 0.78
CA ARG A 131 10.64 -11.40 0.27
C ARG A 131 11.81 -10.96 1.14
N PHE A 132 11.61 -9.87 1.87
CA PHE A 132 12.46 -9.35 2.93
C PHE A 132 11.61 -8.53 3.88
N MET A 133 12.09 -8.36 5.11
CA MET A 133 11.48 -7.48 6.09
C MET A 133 12.28 -6.20 6.20
N LEU A 134 11.60 -5.06 6.13
CA LEU A 134 12.13 -3.74 6.48
C LEU A 134 11.34 -3.25 7.68
N THR A 135 12.03 -2.90 8.76
CA THR A 135 11.37 -2.57 10.03
C THR A 135 12.19 -1.61 10.87
N GLU A 136 11.54 -0.92 11.79
CA GLU A 136 12.21 -0.19 12.87
C GLU A 136 12.75 -1.15 13.94
N MET A 137 13.78 -0.70 14.65
CA MET A 137 14.35 -1.46 15.77
C MET A 137 13.28 -1.81 16.82
N GLY A 138 13.15 -3.12 17.10
CA GLY A 138 12.21 -3.65 18.10
C GLY A 138 10.88 -4.15 17.53
N GLN A 139 10.62 -3.99 16.23
CA GLN A 139 9.42 -4.51 15.57
C GLN A 139 9.73 -5.70 14.66
N GLU A 140 9.89 -6.89 15.24
CA GLU A 140 10.34 -8.07 14.50
C GLU A 140 9.18 -8.96 13.99
N ASP A 141 7.93 -8.73 14.39
CA ASP A 141 6.78 -9.43 13.79
C ASP A 141 6.25 -8.64 12.59
N PRO A 142 6.08 -9.26 11.39
CA PRO A 142 5.50 -8.55 10.26
C PRO A 142 4.11 -8.02 10.61
N PRO A 143 3.85 -6.71 10.50
CA PRO A 143 2.53 -6.20 10.78
C PRO A 143 1.53 -6.75 9.76
N ARG A 144 0.25 -6.70 10.13
CA ARG A 144 -0.80 -6.94 9.14
C ARG A 144 -0.76 -5.85 8.08
N HIS A 145 -1.05 -6.25 6.84
CA HIS A 145 -0.96 -5.40 5.67
C HIS A 145 -2.34 -5.01 5.16
N SER A 146 -2.54 -3.70 5.02
CA SER A 146 -3.81 -3.14 4.56
C SER A 146 -3.91 -3.03 3.06
N VAL A 147 -5.04 -3.53 2.53
CA VAL A 147 -5.38 -3.49 1.11
C VAL A 147 -6.85 -3.14 0.90
N LEU A 148 -7.18 -2.71 -0.32
CA LEU A 148 -8.57 -2.60 -0.76
C LEU A 148 -8.99 -3.86 -1.53
N THR A 149 -10.07 -4.49 -1.07
CA THR A 149 -10.80 -5.48 -1.85
C THR A 149 -11.86 -4.79 -2.70
N VAL A 150 -11.91 -5.11 -3.99
CA VAL A 150 -12.91 -4.61 -4.94
C VAL A 150 -13.70 -5.80 -5.46
N THR A 151 -14.98 -5.89 -5.12
CA THR A 151 -15.87 -6.95 -5.62
C THR A 151 -16.78 -6.39 -6.69
N ASP A 152 -16.71 -6.92 -7.91
CA ASP A 152 -17.54 -6.47 -9.02
C ASP A 152 -18.99 -6.94 -8.92
N LYS A 153 -19.83 -6.48 -9.85
CA LYS A 153 -21.26 -6.83 -9.92
C LYS A 153 -21.55 -8.33 -10.11
N ASN A 154 -20.56 -9.11 -10.55
CA ASN A 154 -20.66 -10.55 -10.76
C ASN A 154 -20.14 -11.33 -9.54
N GLY A 155 -19.75 -10.64 -8.46
CA GLY A 155 -19.21 -11.24 -7.25
C GLY A 155 -17.73 -11.59 -7.32
N LYS A 156 -17.01 -11.22 -8.40
CA LYS A 156 -15.58 -11.48 -8.51
C LYS A 156 -14.80 -10.43 -7.73
N THR A 157 -13.86 -10.89 -6.89
CA THR A 157 -13.06 -10.01 -6.02
C THR A 157 -11.63 -9.85 -6.52
N TYR A 158 -11.17 -8.61 -6.47
CA TYR A 158 -9.81 -8.19 -6.78
C TYR A 158 -9.18 -7.48 -5.58
N ILE A 159 -7.85 -7.48 -5.52
CA ILE A 159 -7.04 -6.76 -4.53
C ILE A 159 -6.36 -5.58 -5.22
N MET A 160 -6.54 -4.38 -4.69
CA MET A 160 -5.78 -3.19 -5.03
C MET A 160 -4.80 -2.92 -3.89
N ASP A 161 -3.51 -2.95 -4.20
CA ASP A 161 -2.43 -2.77 -3.24
C ASP A 161 -1.29 -1.93 -3.83
N LEU A 162 -1.31 -0.65 -3.49
CA LEU A 162 -0.29 0.30 -3.94
C LEU A 162 0.96 0.32 -3.04
N THR A 163 0.90 -0.39 -1.91
CA THR A 163 1.94 -0.42 -0.88
C THR A 163 2.66 -1.75 -0.80
N HIS A 164 2.27 -2.72 -1.64
CA HIS A 164 2.93 -4.01 -1.82
C HIS A 164 4.46 -3.97 -1.94
N PRO A 165 5.07 -2.94 -2.56
CA PRO A 165 6.52 -2.85 -2.62
C PRO A 165 7.24 -2.82 -1.26
N GLN A 166 6.55 -2.51 -0.15
CA GLN A 166 7.12 -2.60 1.21
C GLN A 166 7.62 -4.01 1.58
N PHE A 167 7.15 -5.04 0.88
CA PHE A 167 7.57 -6.43 1.11
C PHE A 167 8.48 -7.01 0.02
N GLY A 168 9.06 -6.14 -0.83
CA GLY A 168 10.00 -6.53 -1.89
C GLY A 168 9.34 -6.99 -3.19
N PHE A 169 8.08 -6.63 -3.40
CA PHE A 169 7.35 -6.95 -4.62
C PHE A 169 7.17 -5.72 -5.51
N ARG A 170 6.65 -5.92 -6.73
CA ARG A 170 6.29 -4.83 -7.63
C ARG A 170 4.92 -4.27 -7.25
N LEU A 171 4.64 -3.03 -7.66
CA LEU A 171 3.33 -2.40 -7.48
C LEU A 171 2.21 -3.23 -8.15
N LEU A 172 1.16 -3.53 -7.40
CA LEU A 172 0.00 -4.29 -7.87
C LEU A 172 -1.26 -3.41 -7.84
N LEU A 173 -1.57 -2.81 -8.99
CA LEU A 173 -2.77 -1.96 -9.07
C LEU A 173 -4.06 -2.74 -8.82
N LEU A 174 -4.24 -3.89 -9.48
CA LEU A 174 -5.43 -4.71 -9.33
C LEU A 174 -5.11 -6.16 -9.69
N LEU A 175 -5.21 -7.08 -8.74
CA LEU A 175 -4.96 -8.51 -8.94
C LEU A 175 -6.16 -9.34 -8.53
N ASP A 176 -6.37 -10.49 -9.18
CA ASP A 176 -7.36 -11.47 -8.72
C ASP A 176 -7.08 -11.89 -7.27
N LYS A 177 -8.12 -11.91 -6.42
CA LYS A 177 -7.96 -12.19 -4.98
C LYS A 177 -7.30 -13.54 -4.72
N ASP A 178 -7.68 -14.58 -5.44
CA ASP A 178 -7.19 -15.92 -5.17
C ASP A 178 -5.71 -16.05 -5.52
N ILE A 179 -5.28 -15.38 -6.61
CA ILE A 179 -3.87 -15.26 -6.97
C ILE A 179 -3.13 -14.45 -5.90
N TYR A 180 -3.69 -13.33 -5.47
CA TYR A 180 -3.05 -12.47 -4.47
C TYR A 180 -2.80 -13.21 -3.15
N VAL A 181 -3.84 -13.88 -2.62
CA VAL A 181 -3.76 -14.62 -1.36
C VAL A 181 -2.73 -15.74 -1.46
N LYS A 182 -2.75 -16.51 -2.54
CA LYS A 182 -1.85 -17.64 -2.73
C LYS A 182 -0.38 -17.22 -2.84
N GLU A 183 -0.10 -16.16 -3.58
CA GLU A 183 1.28 -15.80 -3.93
C GLU A 183 1.94 -14.86 -2.91
N TYR A 184 1.17 -14.03 -2.19
CA TYR A 184 1.71 -12.92 -1.40
C TYR A 184 1.24 -12.85 0.07
N THR A 185 0.40 -13.77 0.52
CA THR A 185 -0.09 -13.77 1.91
C THR A 185 0.15 -15.13 2.55
N ASN A 186 0.15 -15.14 3.89
CA ASN A 186 0.11 -16.40 4.62
C ASN A 186 -1.29 -17.02 4.47
N ILE A 187 -1.38 -18.09 3.68
CA ILE A 187 -2.64 -18.76 3.34
C ILE A 187 -3.36 -19.38 4.56
N ASN A 188 -2.65 -19.55 5.68
CA ASN A 188 -3.21 -20.13 6.89
C ASN A 188 -3.83 -19.08 7.81
N GLU A 189 -3.63 -17.78 7.51
CA GLU A 189 -4.21 -16.69 8.29
C GLU A 189 -5.56 -16.23 7.72
N ILE A 190 -6.48 -15.97 8.64
CA ILE A 190 -7.79 -15.41 8.28
C ILE A 190 -7.63 -13.90 8.10
N PRO A 191 -8.02 -13.36 6.92
CA PRO A 191 -8.01 -11.92 6.73
C PRO A 191 -9.05 -11.24 7.60
N GLU A 192 -8.70 -10.07 8.13
CA GLU A 192 -9.61 -9.26 8.94
C GLU A 192 -10.16 -8.10 8.11
N VAL A 193 -11.43 -7.77 8.31
CA VAL A 193 -11.99 -6.53 7.76
C VAL A 193 -11.65 -5.41 8.73
N ALA A 194 -11.11 -4.30 8.24
CA ALA A 194 -10.79 -3.14 9.08
C ALA A 194 -12.03 -2.68 9.84
N ASP A 195 -11.94 -2.67 11.16
CA ASP A 195 -13.04 -2.27 12.03
C ASP A 195 -13.17 -0.74 12.11
N SER A 196 -14.15 -0.27 12.90
CA SER A 196 -14.36 1.16 13.11
C SER A 196 -13.26 1.80 13.96
N LYS A 197 -12.56 1.03 14.80
CA LYS A 197 -11.50 1.53 15.67
C LYS A 197 -10.29 1.92 14.83
N LEU A 198 -9.81 1.01 13.97
CA LEU A 198 -8.70 1.28 13.04
C LEU A 198 -9.03 2.45 12.11
N GLN A 199 -10.25 2.53 11.60
CA GLN A 199 -10.68 3.67 10.76
C GLN A 199 -10.65 5.01 11.52
N THR A 200 -11.02 5.00 12.81
CA THR A 200 -10.98 6.19 13.65
C THR A 200 -9.54 6.59 13.98
N GLU A 201 -8.71 5.63 14.40
CA GLU A 201 -7.29 5.85 14.67
C GLU A 201 -6.58 6.41 13.43
N MET A 202 -6.91 5.89 12.25
CA MET A 202 -6.32 6.37 11.01
C MET A 202 -6.77 7.76 10.62
N LYS A 203 -8.02 8.11 10.89
CA LYS A 203 -8.49 9.48 10.77
C LYS A 203 -7.70 10.42 11.70
N GLU A 204 -7.57 10.08 12.98
CA GLU A 204 -6.86 10.91 13.97
C GLU A 204 -5.38 11.08 13.62
N LEU A 205 -4.69 9.98 13.30
CA LEU A 205 -3.29 10.01 12.87
C LEU A 205 -3.10 10.83 11.59
N SER A 206 -4.03 10.72 10.64
CA SER A 206 -4.02 11.51 9.40
C SER A 206 -4.17 13.01 9.63
N GLU A 207 -4.88 13.41 10.70
CA GLU A 207 -5.08 14.80 11.09
C GLU A 207 -3.89 15.36 11.89
N GLN A 208 -3.14 14.51 12.61
CA GLN A 208 -2.11 14.95 13.56
C GLN A 208 -0.66 14.84 13.07
N HIS A 209 -0.33 13.83 12.26
CA HIS A 209 1.09 13.44 12.07
C HIS A 209 1.65 13.66 10.68
N TYR A 210 0.82 13.92 9.67
CA TYR A 210 1.29 13.99 8.29
C TYR A 210 1.32 15.41 7.71
N ASP A 211 1.35 16.47 8.53
CA ASP A 211 1.45 17.87 8.08
C ASP A 211 0.52 18.23 6.89
N GLY A 212 -0.74 17.81 6.98
CA GLY A 212 -1.71 18.08 5.93
C GLY A 212 -1.64 17.15 4.70
N LEU A 213 -0.70 16.20 4.63
CA LEU A 213 -0.54 15.27 3.50
C LEU A 213 -1.82 14.49 3.22
N TYR A 214 -2.50 14.03 4.27
CA TYR A 214 -3.78 13.36 4.14
C TYR A 214 -4.81 14.25 3.45
N GLN A 215 -4.99 15.47 3.94
CA GLN A 215 -5.96 16.43 3.43
C GLN A 215 -5.64 16.76 1.97
N LYS A 216 -4.37 17.05 1.66
CA LYS A 216 -3.90 17.28 0.28
C LYS A 216 -4.23 16.09 -0.63
N LEU A 217 -3.92 14.87 -0.19
CA LEU A 217 -4.17 13.66 -0.96
C LEU A 217 -5.67 13.41 -1.14
N GLN A 218 -6.45 13.49 -0.06
CA GLN A 218 -7.90 13.29 -0.09
C GLN A 218 -8.59 14.33 -0.99
N GLU A 219 -8.19 15.60 -0.95
CA GLU A 219 -8.71 16.65 -1.82
C GLU A 219 -8.45 16.35 -3.30
N ARG A 220 -7.21 15.96 -3.63
CA ARG A 220 -6.80 15.56 -4.99
C ARG A 220 -7.60 14.35 -5.48
N LEU A 221 -7.64 13.28 -4.68
CA LEU A 221 -8.38 12.05 -5.01
C LEU A 221 -9.88 12.31 -5.16
N THR A 222 -10.48 13.11 -4.27
CA THR A 222 -11.90 13.49 -4.34
C THR A 222 -12.21 14.29 -5.61
N LYS A 223 -11.34 15.24 -5.96
CA LYS A 223 -11.49 16.03 -7.20
C LYS A 223 -11.44 15.14 -8.44
N MET A 224 -10.52 14.17 -8.47
CA MET A 224 -10.39 13.21 -9.57
C MET A 224 -11.59 12.26 -9.66
N ALA A 225 -12.08 11.75 -8.53
CA ALA A 225 -13.25 10.89 -8.48
C ALA A 225 -14.50 11.62 -9.02
N LYS A 226 -14.73 12.86 -8.58
CA LYS A 226 -15.83 13.71 -9.08
C LYS A 226 -15.72 13.99 -10.59
N ALA A 227 -14.51 14.25 -11.09
CA ALA A 227 -14.29 14.47 -12.52
C ALA A 227 -14.58 13.21 -13.36
N SER A 228 -14.19 12.03 -12.85
CA SER A 228 -14.40 10.75 -13.52
C SER A 228 -15.89 10.43 -13.70
N VAL A 229 -16.70 10.66 -12.65
CA VAL A 229 -18.15 10.44 -12.71
C VAL A 229 -18.83 11.35 -13.73
N ARG A 230 -18.43 12.63 -13.82
CA ARG A 230 -19.02 13.59 -14.78
C ARG A 230 -18.81 13.19 -16.23
N ILE A 231 -17.63 12.65 -16.56
CA ILE A 231 -17.32 12.19 -17.92
C ILE A 231 -18.21 11.00 -18.31
N GLU A 232 -18.55 10.13 -17.36
CA GLU A 232 -19.42 8.98 -17.62
C GLU A 232 -20.87 9.38 -17.81
N SER A 233 -21.38 10.34 -17.03
CA SER A 233 -22.77 10.81 -17.16
C SER A 233 -23.03 11.59 -18.44
N ALA A 234 -21.99 12.03 -19.15
CA ALA A 234 -22.09 12.77 -20.41
C ALA A 234 -22.02 11.86 -21.66
N LYS A 235 -21.77 10.56 -21.49
CA LYS A 235 -21.74 9.55 -22.56
C LYS A 235 -23.05 8.77 -22.60
#